data_AF-A0A1G1TN35-F1
#
_entry.id   AF-A0A1G1TN35-F1
#
_cell.length_a   1.000
_cell.length_b   1.000
_cell.length_c   1.000
_cell.angle_alpha   90.00
_cell.angle_beta   90.00
_cell.angle_gamma   90.00
#
_symmetry.space_group_name_H-M   'P 1'
#
loop_
_entity.id
_entity.type
_entity.pdbx_description
1 polymer ?
#
loop_
_entity_poly.entity_id
_entity_poly.type
_entity_poly.pdbx_seq_one_letter_code
_entity_poly.pdbx_strand_id
1 'polypeptide(L)'
;MSPRLMALSEKFKAGIQKDPSWIIEQTKRAKPGPMIYDKKIGMTEAEWAEYQTAIDPGNLRVAPQFTGDVKIVRDKNTLRFIATDKLAMLNDSWFDLAKNEVHIAEYVLPFVQETTVGTATNVYGSSWKAYTWEMHDPQVDDFENLDFEKIKAMKKLTVFNVQLGKLDKTGQTFMKLKGQSIVNGVSKYSFDTPFFFQE
;
A
#
# COMPACT_ATOMS: atom_id res chain seq x y z
N MET A 1 -7.20 -11.51 10.85
CA MET A 1 -7.41 -10.32 11.71
C MET A 1 -8.28 -10.77 12.89
N SER A 2 -7.99 -10.36 14.13
CA SER A 2 -8.78 -10.82 15.29
C SER A 2 -10.18 -10.17 15.30
N PRO A 3 -11.23 -10.86 15.79
CA PRO A 3 -12.58 -10.28 15.92
C PRO A 3 -12.59 -8.97 16.71
N ARG A 4 -11.73 -8.87 17.74
CA ARG A 4 -11.57 -7.69 18.56
C ARG A 4 -11.00 -6.50 17.79
N LEU A 5 -9.97 -6.72 16.97
CA LEU A 5 -9.41 -5.67 16.12
C LEU A 5 -10.40 -5.20 15.05
N MET A 6 -11.24 -6.09 14.51
CA MET A 6 -12.31 -5.70 13.58
C MET A 6 -13.33 -4.80 14.26
N ALA A 7 -13.80 -5.15 15.46
CA ALA A 7 -14.73 -4.33 16.22
C ALA A 7 -14.15 -2.94 16.57
N LEU A 8 -12.88 -2.89 16.96
CA LEU A 8 -12.18 -1.62 17.19
C LEU A 8 -12.05 -0.82 15.87
N SER A 9 -11.66 -1.46 14.77
CA SER A 9 -11.56 -0.80 13.46
C SER A 9 -12.90 -0.20 13.00
N GLU A 10 -14.01 -0.87 13.28
CA GLU A 10 -15.36 -0.36 13.00
C GLU A 10 -15.72 0.85 13.87
N LYS A 11 -15.42 0.81 15.18
CA LYS A 11 -15.60 1.97 16.06
C LYS A 11 -14.79 3.17 15.58
N PHE A 12 -13.54 2.96 15.18
CA PHE A 12 -12.66 4.00 14.66
C PHE A 12 -13.25 4.63 13.39
N LYS A 13 -13.67 3.79 12.42
CA LYS A 13 -14.34 4.26 11.19
C LYS A 13 -15.60 5.04 11.50
N ALA A 14 -16.44 4.56 12.41
CA ALA A 14 -17.67 5.24 12.80
C ALA A 14 -17.40 6.59 13.50
N GLY A 15 -16.35 6.68 14.32
CA GLY A 15 -15.90 7.94 14.93
C GLY A 15 -15.49 8.97 13.89
N ILE A 16 -14.64 8.57 12.93
CA ILE A 16 -14.20 9.44 11.83
C ILE A 16 -15.37 9.89 10.95
N GLN A 17 -16.31 8.99 10.64
CA GLN A 17 -17.46 9.32 9.80
C GLN A 17 -18.40 10.35 10.45
N LYS A 18 -18.45 10.40 11.78
CA LYS A 18 -19.28 11.38 12.51
C LYS A 18 -18.71 12.79 12.48
N ASP A 19 -17.39 12.93 12.46
CA ASP A 19 -16.71 14.24 12.38
C ASP A 19 -15.47 14.16 11.47
N PRO A 20 -15.68 14.15 10.13
CA PRO A 20 -14.57 14.05 9.17
C PRO A 20 -13.66 15.28 9.19
N SER A 21 -14.17 16.44 9.60
CA SER A 21 -13.39 17.68 9.67
C SER A 21 -12.38 17.62 10.81
N TRP A 22 -12.76 17.05 11.96
CA TRP A 22 -11.86 16.89 13.10
C TRP A 22 -10.65 16.01 12.78
N ILE A 23 -10.81 14.89 12.06
CA ILE A 23 -9.65 14.04 11.74
C ILE A 23 -8.65 14.77 10.82
N ILE A 24 -9.16 15.63 9.92
CA ILE A 24 -8.33 16.46 9.03
C ILE A 24 -7.55 17.51 9.83
N GLU A 25 -8.17 18.13 10.83
CA GLU A 25 -7.46 19.07 11.71
C GLU A 25 -6.42 18.36 12.57
N GLN A 26 -6.71 17.16 13.06
CA GLN A 26 -5.76 16.35 13.82
C GLN A 26 -4.56 15.95 12.97
N THR A 27 -4.76 15.48 11.74
CA THR A 27 -3.63 15.12 10.85
C THR A 27 -2.78 16.33 10.48
N LYS A 28 -3.39 17.50 10.26
CA LYS A 28 -2.64 18.75 10.02
C LYS A 28 -1.80 19.20 11.23
N ARG A 29 -2.22 18.87 12.45
CA ARG A 29 -1.52 19.21 13.71
C ARG A 29 -0.60 18.12 14.20
N ALA A 30 -0.71 16.91 13.65
CA ALA A 30 0.06 15.76 14.09
C ALA A 30 1.54 15.96 13.78
N LYS A 31 2.37 15.81 14.82
CA LYS A 31 3.80 15.58 14.64
C LYS A 31 4.02 14.12 14.22
N PRO A 32 5.16 13.78 13.59
CA PRO A 32 5.51 12.38 13.34
C PRO A 32 5.41 11.56 14.63
N GLY A 33 4.51 10.58 14.66
CA GLY A 33 4.20 9.81 15.86
C GLY A 33 2.76 9.30 15.89
N PRO A 34 2.43 8.43 16.86
CA PRO A 34 1.08 7.90 17.01
C PRO A 34 0.08 9.02 17.31
N MET A 35 -1.10 8.94 16.70
CA MET A 35 -2.18 9.90 16.93
C MET A 35 -2.57 9.94 18.41
N ILE A 36 -2.72 11.15 18.95
CA ILE A 36 -3.13 11.34 20.34
C ILE A 36 -4.60 10.91 20.50
N TYR A 37 -4.92 10.24 21.60
CA TYR A 37 -6.29 9.85 21.92
C TYR A 37 -7.23 11.07 21.93
N ASP A 38 -8.42 10.90 21.38
CA ASP A 38 -9.52 11.85 21.48
C ASP A 38 -10.84 11.08 21.61
N LYS A 39 -11.75 11.61 22.44
CA LYS A 39 -13.08 11.02 22.67
C LYS A 39 -13.91 10.94 21.38
N LYS A 40 -13.65 11.81 20.40
CA LYS A 40 -14.31 11.81 19.09
C LYS A 40 -14.04 10.55 18.26
N ILE A 41 -13.00 9.79 18.60
CA ILE A 41 -12.70 8.48 18.01
C ILE A 41 -13.82 7.45 18.30
N GLY A 42 -14.64 7.69 19.33
CA GLY A 42 -15.73 6.77 19.70
C GLY A 42 -15.24 5.51 20.42
N MET A 43 -14.02 5.57 20.97
CA MET A 43 -13.40 4.53 21.80
C MET A 43 -13.11 5.08 23.18
N THR A 44 -12.98 4.19 24.16
CA THR A 44 -12.32 4.54 25.42
C THR A 44 -10.80 4.65 25.24
N GLU A 45 -10.11 5.30 26.17
CA GLU A 45 -8.65 5.42 26.14
C GLU A 45 -7.95 4.05 26.17
N ALA A 46 -8.48 3.11 26.95
CA ALA A 46 -7.99 1.73 26.99
C ALA A 46 -8.18 1.00 25.65
N GLU A 47 -9.35 1.15 25.03
CA GLU A 47 -9.63 0.59 23.69
C GLU A 47 -8.75 1.23 22.62
N TRP A 48 -8.43 2.52 22.76
CA TRP A 48 -7.52 3.21 21.86
C TRP A 48 -6.09 2.71 22.00
N ALA A 49 -5.60 2.54 23.23
CA ALA A 49 -4.27 1.96 23.47
C ALA A 49 -4.17 0.51 22.94
N GLU A 50 -5.23 -0.28 23.12
CA GLU A 50 -5.35 -1.63 22.55
C GLU A 50 -5.30 -1.59 21.02
N TYR A 51 -6.07 -0.69 20.40
CA TYR A 51 -6.09 -0.49 18.96
C TYR A 51 -4.72 -0.07 18.42
N GLN A 52 -4.07 0.93 19.04
CA GLN A 52 -2.74 1.41 18.66
C GLN A 52 -1.68 0.31 18.72
N THR A 53 -1.69 -0.47 19.79
CA THR A 53 -0.78 -1.62 19.94
C THR A 53 -1.04 -2.67 18.86
N ALA A 54 -2.31 -2.93 18.55
CA ALA A 54 -2.69 -3.95 17.58
C ALA A 54 -2.41 -3.55 16.12
N ILE A 55 -2.44 -2.25 15.80
CA ILE A 55 -2.10 -1.73 14.46
C ILE A 55 -0.62 -1.33 14.33
N ASP A 56 0.17 -1.44 15.39
CA ASP A 56 1.60 -1.21 15.34
C ASP A 56 2.22 -2.15 14.29
N PRO A 57 2.94 -1.62 13.27
CA PRO A 57 3.65 -2.42 12.29
C PRO A 57 4.54 -3.52 12.89
N GLY A 58 5.08 -3.30 14.09
CA GLY A 58 5.87 -4.29 14.84
C GLY A 58 5.06 -5.53 15.26
N ASN A 59 3.75 -5.38 15.45
CA ASN A 59 2.83 -6.44 15.87
C ASN A 59 1.99 -7.02 14.72
N LEU A 60 1.91 -6.30 13.58
CA LEU A 60 1.26 -6.79 12.38
C LEU A 60 2.18 -7.70 11.58
N ARG A 61 1.62 -8.79 11.04
CA ARG A 61 2.31 -9.65 10.07
C ARG A 61 1.43 -9.84 8.85
N VAL A 62 2.03 -9.76 7.67
CA VAL A 62 1.35 -10.15 6.44
C VAL A 62 1.04 -11.64 6.50
N ALA A 63 -0.20 -12.00 6.23
CA ALA A 63 -0.66 -13.37 6.15
C ALA A 63 -1.18 -13.65 4.73
N PRO A 64 -0.87 -14.82 4.14
CA PRO A 64 -1.35 -15.15 2.80
C PRO A 64 -2.87 -15.26 2.81
N GLN A 65 -3.53 -14.53 1.91
CA GLN A 65 -4.97 -14.65 1.67
C GLN A 65 -5.31 -15.61 0.53
N PHE A 66 -4.34 -15.84 -0.35
CA PHE A 66 -4.45 -16.72 -1.51
C PHE A 66 -3.05 -17.17 -1.92
N THR A 67 -2.94 -18.40 -2.41
CA THR A 67 -1.74 -18.97 -3.00
C THR A 67 -2.11 -19.58 -4.34
N GLY A 68 -1.25 -19.41 -5.34
CA GLY A 68 -1.45 -19.97 -6.67
C GLY A 68 -0.19 -19.84 -7.50
N ASP A 69 -0.18 -20.51 -8.63
CA ASP A 69 1.00 -20.57 -9.49
C ASP A 69 1.08 -19.34 -10.39
N VAL A 70 2.30 -18.79 -10.52
CA VAL A 70 2.62 -17.70 -11.43
C VAL A 70 3.81 -18.12 -12.28
N LYS A 71 3.62 -18.18 -13.60
CA LYS A 71 4.72 -18.40 -14.53
C LYS A 71 5.38 -17.06 -14.86
N ILE A 72 6.67 -16.96 -14.59
CA ILE A 72 7.47 -15.79 -14.97
C ILE A 72 8.16 -16.10 -16.31
N VAL A 73 7.89 -15.28 -17.32
CA VAL A 73 8.50 -15.38 -18.64
C VAL A 73 9.51 -14.26 -18.81
N ARG A 74 10.77 -14.63 -19.03
CA ARG A 74 11.85 -13.70 -19.34
C ARG A 74 12.23 -13.84 -20.81
N ASP A 75 12.14 -12.74 -21.56
CA ASP A 75 12.62 -12.65 -22.94
C ASP A 75 13.51 -11.41 -23.07
N LYS A 76 14.81 -11.62 -23.29
CA LYS A 76 15.84 -10.57 -23.39
C LYS A 76 15.75 -9.58 -22.22
N ASN A 77 15.13 -8.43 -22.48
CA ASN A 77 14.99 -7.29 -21.58
C ASN A 77 13.57 -7.16 -21.02
N THR A 78 12.73 -8.17 -21.15
CA THR A 78 11.35 -8.15 -20.68
C THR A 78 11.11 -9.26 -19.67
N LEU A 79 10.46 -8.93 -18.55
CA LEU A 79 9.93 -9.89 -17.59
C LEU A 79 8.41 -9.75 -17.52
N ARG A 80 7.68 -10.82 -17.84
CA ARG A 80 6.22 -10.87 -17.82
C ARG A 80 5.73 -11.94 -16.85
N PHE A 81 4.51 -11.76 -16.36
CA PHE A 81 3.82 -12.75 -15.54
C PHE A 81 2.68 -13.39 -16.34
N ILE A 82 2.48 -14.69 -16.13
CA ILE A 82 1.32 -15.44 -16.61
C ILE A 82 0.73 -16.14 -15.39
N ALA A 83 -0.47 -15.73 -15.01
CA ALA A 83 -1.21 -16.20 -13.84
C ALA A 83 -2.71 -16.31 -14.15
N THR A 84 -3.43 -17.10 -13.35
CA THR A 84 -4.88 -17.27 -13.46
C THR A 84 -5.60 -16.84 -12.18
N ASP A 85 -6.93 -16.90 -12.20
CA ASP A 85 -7.81 -16.63 -11.05
C ASP A 85 -7.50 -15.28 -10.36
N LYS A 86 -7.36 -15.28 -9.04
CA LYS A 86 -7.12 -14.08 -8.24
C LYS A 86 -5.76 -13.43 -8.51
N LEU A 87 -4.85 -14.11 -9.20
CA LEU A 87 -3.53 -13.60 -9.57
C LEU A 87 -3.46 -13.08 -11.01
N ALA A 88 -4.55 -13.22 -11.79
CA ALA A 88 -4.60 -12.77 -13.18
C ALA A 88 -4.27 -11.28 -13.36
N MET A 89 -4.43 -10.45 -12.32
CA MET A 89 -4.02 -9.05 -12.32
C MET A 89 -2.53 -8.83 -12.60
N LEU A 90 -1.68 -9.83 -12.33
CA LEU A 90 -0.25 -9.76 -12.63
C LEU A 90 0.03 -9.77 -14.14
N ASN A 91 -0.88 -10.31 -14.95
CA ASN A 91 -0.72 -10.42 -16.41
C ASN A 91 -0.69 -9.05 -17.09
N ASP A 92 -1.30 -8.04 -16.46
CA ASP A 92 -1.33 -6.66 -16.95
C ASP A 92 -0.03 -5.91 -16.65
N SER A 93 0.91 -6.54 -15.93
CA SER A 93 2.17 -5.95 -15.51
C SER A 93 3.38 -6.62 -16.17
N TRP A 94 4.40 -5.82 -16.53
CA TRP A 94 5.67 -6.34 -17.03
C TRP A 94 6.81 -5.33 -16.83
N PHE A 95 8.04 -5.82 -16.77
CA PHE A 95 9.24 -5.00 -16.58
C PHE A 95 9.99 -4.86 -17.90
N ASP A 96 10.35 -3.64 -18.29
CA ASP A 96 11.37 -3.33 -19.29
C ASP A 96 12.71 -3.12 -18.59
N LEU A 97 13.55 -4.14 -18.61
CA LEU A 97 14.87 -4.13 -17.97
C LEU A 97 15.88 -3.27 -18.71
N ALA A 98 15.67 -2.96 -19.99
CA ALA A 98 16.58 -2.10 -20.74
C ALA A 98 16.36 -0.62 -20.39
N LYS A 99 15.10 -0.24 -20.17
CA LYS A 99 14.73 1.12 -19.80
C LYS A 99 14.64 1.34 -18.28
N ASN A 100 14.67 0.25 -17.51
CA ASN A 100 14.42 0.27 -16.07
C ASN A 100 13.03 0.86 -15.76
N GLU A 101 12.02 0.34 -16.45
CA GLU A 101 10.62 0.78 -16.35
C GLU A 101 9.71 -0.40 -16.01
N VAL A 102 8.59 -0.11 -15.34
CA VAL A 102 7.49 -1.06 -15.15
C VAL A 102 6.29 -0.59 -15.95
N HIS A 103 5.67 -1.50 -16.67
CA HIS A 103 4.45 -1.22 -17.41
C HIS A 103 3.28 -1.89 -16.70
N ILE A 104 2.19 -1.14 -16.51
CA ILE A 104 0.91 -1.65 -15.99
C ILE A 104 -0.18 -1.16 -16.91
N ALA A 105 -0.86 -2.07 -17.59
CA ALA A 105 -1.84 -1.73 -18.64
C ALA A 105 -1.24 -0.73 -19.65
N GLU A 106 -1.84 0.45 -19.80
CA GLU A 106 -1.33 1.52 -20.67
C GLU A 106 -0.27 2.43 -20.03
N TYR A 107 0.01 2.27 -18.74
CA TYR A 107 0.88 3.16 -17.97
C TYR A 107 2.33 2.68 -17.95
N VAL A 108 3.25 3.64 -17.99
CA VAL A 108 4.69 3.43 -17.83
C VAL A 108 5.13 4.09 -16.53
N LEU A 109 5.76 3.29 -15.65
CA LEU A 109 6.26 3.70 -14.35
C LEU A 109 7.78 3.77 -14.44
N PRO A 110 8.38 4.98 -14.47
CA PRO A 110 9.83 5.13 -14.38
C PRO A 110 10.36 4.68 -13.01
N PHE A 111 11.63 4.30 -13.00
CA PHE A 111 12.35 4.04 -11.76
C PHE A 111 12.48 5.33 -10.94
N VAL A 112 12.21 5.24 -9.65
CA VAL A 112 12.30 6.37 -8.72
C VAL A 112 13.52 6.21 -7.83
N GLN A 113 13.55 5.13 -7.04
CA GLN A 113 14.56 4.97 -6.01
C GLN A 113 14.70 3.52 -5.54
N GLU A 114 15.79 3.30 -4.80
CA GLU A 114 15.98 2.15 -3.96
C GLU A 114 15.54 2.48 -2.53
N THR A 115 14.80 1.57 -1.90
CA THR A 115 14.35 1.69 -0.51
C THR A 115 14.95 0.56 0.31
N THR A 116 15.56 0.90 1.44
CA THR A 116 16.09 -0.07 2.41
C THR A 116 15.38 0.11 3.75
N VAL A 117 14.80 -0.97 4.26
CA VAL A 117 14.28 -1.05 5.62
C VAL A 117 15.17 -1.99 6.42
N GLY A 118 16.00 -1.40 7.30
CA GLY A 118 17.02 -2.15 8.06
C GLY A 118 16.50 -2.85 9.31
N THR A 119 15.24 -2.65 9.70
CA THR A 119 14.67 -3.25 10.92
C THR A 119 13.65 -4.33 10.60
N ALA A 120 13.56 -5.36 11.46
CA ALA A 120 12.53 -6.39 11.37
C ALA A 120 11.20 -5.99 12.03
N THR A 121 11.10 -4.79 12.60
CA THR A 121 9.91 -4.23 13.25
C THR A 121 8.93 -3.66 12.21
N ASN A 122 8.66 -4.42 11.15
CA ASN A 122 7.74 -4.05 10.09
C ASN A 122 6.80 -5.23 9.78
N VAL A 123 5.81 -4.98 8.93
CA VAL A 123 4.75 -5.95 8.61
C VAL A 123 5.26 -7.25 7.97
N TYR A 124 6.45 -7.23 7.36
CA TYR A 124 7.10 -8.41 6.78
C TYR A 124 7.98 -9.16 7.78
N GLY A 125 8.24 -8.61 8.96
CA GLY A 125 9.04 -9.25 10.00
C GLY A 125 10.51 -9.50 9.62
N SER A 126 11.02 -8.77 8.63
CA SER A 126 12.38 -8.89 8.07
C SER A 126 12.87 -7.53 7.61
N SER A 127 14.17 -7.26 7.69
CA SER A 127 14.77 -6.21 6.87
C SER A 127 14.66 -6.57 5.39
N TRP A 128 14.67 -5.55 4.53
CA TRP A 128 14.54 -5.74 3.10
C TRP A 128 15.10 -4.55 2.33
N LYS A 129 15.45 -4.84 1.08
CA LYS A 129 15.82 -3.85 0.07
C LYS A 129 14.95 -4.05 -1.16
N ALA A 130 14.38 -2.97 -1.68
CA ALA A 130 13.50 -2.99 -2.83
C ALA A 130 13.77 -1.82 -3.78
N TYR A 131 13.48 -2.05 -5.04
CA TYR A 131 13.48 -1.04 -6.10
C TYR A 131 12.05 -0.56 -6.32
N THR A 132 11.88 0.75 -6.48
CA THR A 132 10.57 1.38 -6.58
C THR A 132 10.41 2.07 -7.93
N TRP A 133 9.29 1.78 -8.59
CA TRP A 133 8.81 2.45 -9.79
C TRP A 133 7.46 3.09 -9.52
N GLU A 134 7.26 4.31 -9.99
CA GLU A 134 6.03 5.04 -9.72
C GLU A 134 5.60 5.87 -10.91
N MET A 135 4.29 6.03 -11.04
CA MET A 135 3.69 7.07 -11.87
C MET A 135 2.57 7.70 -11.07
N HIS A 136 2.53 9.02 -11.08
CA HIS A 136 1.46 9.81 -10.50
C HIS A 136 1.02 10.88 -11.47
N ASP A 137 -0.25 11.29 -11.34
CA ASP A 137 -0.75 12.47 -12.03
C ASP A 137 0.09 13.69 -11.61
N PRO A 138 0.52 14.57 -12.53
CA PRO A 138 1.32 15.75 -12.20
C PRO A 138 0.70 16.68 -11.17
N GLN A 139 -0.60 16.58 -10.93
CA GLN A 139 -1.29 17.35 -9.89
C GLN A 139 -1.09 16.78 -8.47
N VAL A 140 -0.31 15.70 -8.33
CA VAL A 140 0.01 15.02 -7.08
C VAL A 140 1.46 15.29 -6.70
N ASP A 141 1.66 16.17 -5.73
CA ASP A 141 3.00 16.48 -5.22
C ASP A 141 3.52 15.42 -4.23
N ASP A 142 2.60 14.72 -3.54
CA ASP A 142 2.90 13.67 -2.55
C ASP A 142 1.81 12.59 -2.58
N PHE A 143 2.17 11.38 -3.03
CA PHE A 143 1.28 10.23 -3.10
C PHE A 143 0.99 9.59 -1.74
N GLU A 144 1.90 9.69 -0.77
CA GLU A 144 1.68 9.15 0.57
C GLU A 144 0.73 10.04 1.37
N ASN A 145 0.74 11.35 1.10
CA ASN A 145 -0.07 12.36 1.79
C ASN A 145 -1.01 13.12 0.83
N LEU A 146 -1.90 12.39 0.16
CA LEU A 146 -2.89 13.01 -0.72
C LEU A 146 -3.86 13.91 0.07
N ASP A 147 -3.98 15.17 -0.36
CA ASP A 147 -4.96 16.12 0.19
C ASP A 147 -6.37 15.79 -0.35
N PHE A 148 -7.25 15.32 0.53
CA PHE A 148 -8.63 14.94 0.19
C PHE A 148 -9.45 16.06 -0.45
N GLU A 149 -9.22 17.32 -0.09
CA GLU A 149 -9.96 18.44 -0.69
C GLU A 149 -9.46 18.70 -2.11
N LYS A 150 -8.15 18.54 -2.37
CA LYS A 150 -7.61 18.53 -3.74
C LYS A 150 -8.17 17.36 -4.54
N ILE A 151 -8.20 16.15 -3.97
CA ILE A 151 -8.74 14.95 -4.64
C ILE A 151 -10.21 15.13 -5.03
N LYS A 152 -11.06 15.72 -4.17
CA LYS A 152 -12.46 16.00 -4.49
C LYS A 152 -12.62 16.96 -5.66
N ALA A 153 -11.72 17.94 -5.77
CA ALA A 153 -11.70 18.90 -6.87
C ALA A 153 -11.09 18.33 -8.17
N MET A 154 -10.32 17.23 -8.09
CA MET A 154 -9.71 16.59 -9.25
C MET A 154 -10.75 15.84 -10.09
N LYS A 155 -10.75 16.11 -11.40
CA LYS A 155 -11.56 15.37 -12.37
C LYS A 155 -11.09 13.93 -12.53
N LYS A 156 -9.79 13.71 -12.47
CA LYS A 156 -9.17 12.39 -12.54
C LYS A 156 -7.88 12.40 -11.71
N LEU A 157 -7.63 11.31 -11.02
CA LEU A 157 -6.39 10.96 -10.37
C LEU A 157 -6.09 9.51 -10.75
N THR A 158 -4.89 9.24 -11.22
CA THR A 158 -4.40 7.87 -11.43
C THR A 158 -2.96 7.81 -10.94
N VAL A 159 -2.69 6.84 -10.07
CA VAL A 159 -1.40 6.65 -9.41
C VAL A 159 -1.10 5.17 -9.32
N PHE A 160 0.13 4.79 -9.61
CA PHE A 160 0.64 3.43 -9.45
C PHE A 160 2.02 3.44 -8.82
N ASN A 161 2.27 2.46 -7.97
CA ASN A 161 3.56 2.20 -7.34
C ASN A 161 3.82 0.69 -7.38
N VAL A 162 5.03 0.34 -7.80
CA VAL A 162 5.53 -1.03 -7.77
C VAL A 162 6.83 -1.06 -7.00
N GLN A 163 6.91 -1.97 -6.02
CA GLN A 163 8.15 -2.28 -5.33
C GLN A 163 8.52 -3.73 -5.62
N LEU A 164 9.77 -3.99 -6.00
CA LEU A 164 10.31 -5.35 -6.16
C LEU A 164 11.57 -5.48 -5.33
N GLY A 165 11.63 -6.47 -4.46
CA GLY A 165 12.75 -6.62 -3.53
C GLY A 165 12.90 -8.01 -2.97
N LYS A 166 13.80 -8.14 -1.99
CA LYS A 166 14.03 -9.38 -1.25
C LYS A 166 13.98 -9.13 0.25
N LEU A 167 13.40 -10.09 0.96
CA LEU A 167 13.44 -10.15 2.41
C LEU A 167 14.77 -10.79 2.85
N ASP A 168 15.55 -10.11 3.67
CA ASP A 168 16.89 -10.58 4.07
C ASP A 168 16.83 -11.89 4.87
N LYS A 169 15.81 -12.05 5.72
CA LYS A 169 15.68 -13.21 6.61
C LYS A 169 15.44 -14.52 5.86
N THR A 170 14.67 -14.48 4.78
CA THR A 170 14.23 -15.68 4.04
C THR A 170 14.85 -15.79 2.65
N GLY A 171 15.46 -14.72 2.14
CA GLY A 171 15.87 -14.59 0.74
C GLY A 171 14.69 -14.49 -0.24
N GLN A 172 13.45 -14.47 0.28
CA GLN A 172 12.23 -14.51 -0.52
C GLN A 172 12.07 -13.22 -1.32
N THR A 173 11.80 -13.37 -2.62
CA THR A 173 11.45 -12.23 -3.48
C THR A 173 10.02 -11.81 -3.17
N PHE A 174 9.80 -10.50 -2.98
CA PHE A 174 8.47 -9.94 -2.85
C PHE A 174 8.26 -8.82 -3.87
N MET A 175 7.01 -8.66 -4.29
CA MET A 175 6.57 -7.54 -5.11
C MET A 175 5.36 -6.89 -4.46
N LYS A 176 5.38 -5.58 -4.24
CA LYS A 176 4.22 -4.82 -3.81
C LYS A 176 3.66 -4.08 -5.02
N LEU A 177 2.37 -4.26 -5.28
CA LEU A 177 1.65 -3.58 -6.36
C LEU A 177 0.55 -2.72 -5.73
N LYS A 178 0.67 -1.40 -5.88
CA LYS A 178 -0.30 -0.42 -5.40
C LYS A 178 -0.81 0.40 -6.57
N GLY A 179 -2.12 0.62 -6.60
CA GLY A 179 -2.76 1.39 -7.66
C GLY A 179 -4.06 2.00 -7.18
N GLN A 180 -4.30 3.23 -7.59
CA GLN A 180 -5.52 3.94 -7.25
C GLN A 180 -5.94 4.81 -8.42
N SER A 181 -7.24 4.77 -8.74
CA SER A 181 -7.84 5.74 -9.63
C SER A 181 -9.11 6.31 -9.05
N ILE A 182 -9.25 7.63 -9.16
CA ILE A 182 -10.41 8.40 -8.75
C ILE A 182 -10.83 9.24 -9.95
N VAL A 183 -12.13 9.24 -10.26
CA VAL A 183 -12.71 10.06 -11.33
C VAL A 183 -13.91 10.80 -10.75
N ASN A 184 -13.88 12.13 -10.81
CA ASN A 184 -14.89 13.03 -10.22
C ASN A 184 -15.17 12.69 -8.74
N GLY A 185 -14.12 12.52 -7.94
CA GLY A 185 -14.21 12.17 -6.52
C GLY A 185 -14.65 10.72 -6.22
N VAL A 186 -14.94 9.89 -7.23
CA VAL A 186 -15.35 8.49 -7.06
C VAL A 186 -14.19 7.55 -7.36
N SER A 187 -13.83 6.69 -6.42
CA SER A 187 -12.82 5.65 -6.65
C SER A 187 -13.31 4.65 -7.70
N LYS A 188 -12.53 4.46 -8.76
CA LYS A 188 -12.76 3.47 -9.82
C LYS A 188 -12.11 2.13 -9.46
N TYR A 189 -10.89 2.20 -8.96
CA TYR A 189 -10.19 1.07 -8.35
C TYR A 189 -9.24 1.58 -7.28
N SER A 190 -8.97 0.72 -6.31
CA SER A 190 -7.94 0.92 -5.30
C SER A 190 -7.47 -0.46 -4.84
N PHE A 191 -6.17 -0.71 -4.95
CA PHE A 191 -5.53 -1.92 -4.48
C PHE A 191 -4.16 -1.60 -3.88
N ASP A 192 -3.78 -2.40 -2.89
CA ASP A 192 -2.44 -2.44 -2.29
C ASP A 192 -2.19 -3.91 -1.92
N THR A 193 -1.42 -4.60 -2.76
CA THR A 193 -1.27 -6.05 -2.69
C THR A 193 0.20 -6.42 -2.69
N PRO A 194 0.75 -6.98 -1.60
CA PRO A 194 2.04 -7.64 -1.60
C PRO A 194 1.91 -9.08 -2.11
N PHE A 195 2.82 -9.46 -3.00
CA PHE A 195 3.04 -10.80 -3.51
C PHE A 195 4.38 -11.32 -3.00
N PHE A 196 4.42 -12.59 -2.64
CA PHE A 196 5.64 -13.26 -2.20
C PHE A 196 5.86 -14.48 -3.08
N PHE A 197 7.00 -14.53 -3.76
CA PHE A 197 7.32 -15.60 -4.69
C PHE A 197 8.16 -16.66 -3.98
N GLN A 198 7.87 -17.93 -4.28
CA GLN A 198 8.62 -19.09 -3.82
C GLN A 198 9.03 -19.90 -5.05
N GLU A 199 10.24 -20.44 -5.03
CA GLU A 199 10.76 -21.34 -6.08
C GLU A 199 10.30 -22.79 -5.86
#